data_AF-A0A7C4IG41-F1
#
_entry.id   AF-A0A7C4IG41-F1
#
_cell.length_a   1.000
_cell.length_b   1.000
_cell.length_c   1.000
_cell.angle_alpha   90.00
_cell.angle_beta   90.00
_cell.angle_gamma   90.00
#
_symmetry.space_group_name_H-M   'P 1'
#
loop_
_entity.id
_entity.type
_entity.pdbx_description
1 polymer ?
#
loop_
_entity_poly.entity_id
_entity_poly.type
_entity_poly.pdbx_seq_one_letter_code
_entity_poly.pdbx_strand_id
1 'polypeptide(L)'
;MLRFIQNGGLRLVAAGLGVCVLCSCAGKDQKIERPDQMGDDRAVRSMDRIMAAQAAAGAADDATLLPSHFDGEHLNSLGTGKLYLMVQGRGAGSQPMVVYLDMPEGPVAQARRAAVEKHLKDTAPELGKVQVQLGANPAAGAYAAPIIARQNKTESTADQRDQREQPSYKAGDGTQGR
;
A
#
# COMPACT_ATOMS: atom_id res chain seq x y z
N MET A 1 32.16 -55.15 -4.35
CA MET A 1 31.09 -55.84 -3.59
C MET A 1 30.35 -54.75 -2.83
N LEU A 2 29.07 -54.43 -2.98
CA LEU A 2 27.90 -55.09 -3.56
C LEU A 2 27.04 -54.03 -4.30
N ARG A 3 26.13 -54.52 -5.15
CA ARG A 3 25.24 -53.81 -6.07
C ARG A 3 23.78 -53.81 -5.57
N PHE A 4 22.96 -52.92 -6.17
CA PHE A 4 21.48 -52.97 -6.36
C PHE A 4 20.61 -52.69 -5.11
N ILE A 5 19.51 -51.92 -5.15
CA ILE A 5 18.24 -52.00 -5.94
C ILE A 5 17.66 -50.55 -6.01
N GLN A 6 17.34 -49.87 -7.11
CA GLN A 6 16.33 -50.03 -8.18
C GLN A 6 14.85 -50.11 -7.74
N ASN A 7 14.11 -49.00 -7.80
CA ASN A 7 12.66 -48.92 -8.11
C ASN A 7 12.34 -47.43 -8.34
N GLY A 8 12.07 -46.97 -9.57
CA GLY A 8 10.79 -47.16 -10.28
C GLY A 8 9.89 -45.97 -9.91
N GLY A 9 9.72 -44.90 -10.69
CA GLY A 9 9.32 -44.89 -12.09
C GLY A 9 7.81 -44.68 -12.18
N LEU A 10 7.34 -43.43 -12.20
CA LEU A 10 6.10 -43.09 -12.91
C LEU A 10 6.10 -41.62 -13.34
N ARG A 11 6.07 -41.43 -14.65
CA ARG A 11 5.80 -40.17 -15.33
C ARG A 11 4.29 -39.94 -15.29
N LEU A 12 3.87 -38.71 -14.96
CA LEU A 12 2.61 -38.18 -15.48
C LEU A 12 2.84 -36.73 -15.93
N VAL A 13 3.09 -36.58 -17.23
CA VAL A 13 2.95 -35.32 -17.94
C VAL A 13 1.44 -35.16 -18.16
N ALA A 14 0.81 -34.22 -17.46
CA ALA A 14 -0.53 -33.77 -17.77
C ALA A 14 -0.45 -32.32 -18.23
N ALA A 15 -0.20 -32.15 -19.53
CA ALA A 15 -0.59 -30.96 -20.26
C ALA A 15 -2.12 -30.92 -20.26
N GLY A 16 -2.70 -29.89 -19.68
CA GLY A 16 -4.14 -29.70 -19.60
C GLY A 16 -4.45 -28.23 -19.36
N LEU A 17 -4.40 -27.44 -20.43
CA LEU A 17 -5.07 -26.15 -20.49
C LEU A 17 -6.56 -26.42 -20.26
N GLY A 18 -7.05 -26.05 -19.08
CA GLY A 18 -8.44 -26.28 -18.65
C GLY A 18 -8.88 -25.16 -17.71
N VAL A 19 -8.98 -23.95 -18.24
CA VAL A 19 -9.70 -22.85 -17.58
C VAL A 19 -11.18 -23.25 -17.57
N CYS A 20 -11.60 -23.88 -16.48
CA CYS A 20 -13.01 -24.15 -16.20
C CYS A 20 -13.51 -23.04 -15.26
N VAL A 21 -13.87 -21.89 -15.85
CA VAL A 21 -14.69 -20.88 -15.16
C VAL A 21 -16.10 -21.42 -15.08
N LEU A 22 -16.36 -22.27 -14.07
CA LEU A 22 -17.72 -22.64 -13.70
C LEU A 22 -18.33 -21.50 -12.87
N CYS A 23 -18.77 -20.46 -13.58
CA CYS A 23 -19.82 -19.60 -13.08
C CYS A 23 -21.15 -20.33 -13.35
N SER A 24 -21.64 -21.07 -12.35
CA SER A 24 -23.03 -21.53 -12.36
C SER A 24 -23.70 -21.02 -11.10
N CYS A 25 -24.42 -19.93 -11.30
CA CYS A 25 -25.38 -19.36 -10.37
C CYS A 25 -26.50 -20.38 -10.12
N ALA A 26 -26.32 -21.25 -9.14
CA ALA A 26 -27.45 -21.97 -8.56
C ALA A 26 -28.28 -20.94 -7.76
N GLY A 27 -29.19 -20.27 -8.46
CA GLY A 27 -30.25 -19.47 -7.87
C GLY A 27 -31.15 -20.38 -7.05
N LYS A 28 -30.88 -20.46 -5.75
CA LYS A 28 -31.90 -20.87 -4.78
C LYS A 28 -32.77 -19.64 -4.56
N ASP A 29 -34.02 -19.71 -4.98
CA ASP A 29 -35.10 -18.83 -4.52
C ASP A 29 -35.17 -18.95 -2.98
N GLN A 30 -34.38 -18.12 -2.30
CA GLN A 30 -34.59 -17.86 -0.89
C GLN A 30 -35.74 -16.88 -0.83
N LYS A 31 -36.90 -17.38 -0.40
CA LYS A 31 -38.02 -16.61 0.12
C LYS A 31 -37.43 -15.54 1.05
N ILE A 32 -37.36 -14.29 0.56
CA ILE A 32 -36.93 -13.13 1.35
C ILE A 32 -38.06 -12.85 2.32
N GLU A 33 -38.09 -13.59 3.42
CA GLU A 33 -38.75 -13.10 4.62
C GLU A 33 -38.00 -11.83 4.99
N ARG A 34 -38.68 -10.68 4.91
CA ARG A 34 -38.22 -9.44 5.51
C ARG A 34 -38.79 -9.38 6.93
N PRO A 35 -38.13 -9.95 7.95
CA PRO A 35 -38.28 -9.37 9.25
C PRO A 35 -37.41 -8.11 9.25
N ASP A 36 -37.86 -7.07 9.94
CA ASP A 36 -37.04 -5.95 10.37
C ASP A 36 -35.99 -6.42 11.40
N GLN A 37 -35.22 -7.46 11.05
CA GLN A 37 -34.11 -8.00 11.83
C GLN A 37 -32.93 -7.05 11.62
N MET A 38 -32.82 -6.09 12.53
CA MET A 38 -31.50 -5.67 12.99
C MET A 38 -30.80 -6.94 13.45
N GLY A 39 -29.95 -7.50 12.59
CA GLY A 39 -29.12 -8.65 12.94
C GLY A 39 -28.30 -8.32 14.19
N ASP A 40 -28.00 -9.34 15.00
CA ASP A 40 -27.21 -9.23 16.22
C ASP A 40 -26.04 -8.24 16.04
N ASP A 41 -26.05 -7.13 16.79
CA ASP A 41 -25.02 -6.08 16.72
C ASP A 41 -23.61 -6.60 17.05
N ARG A 42 -23.51 -7.83 17.59
CA ARG A 42 -22.25 -8.51 17.84
C ARG A 42 -21.71 -9.26 16.62
N ALA A 43 -22.52 -9.49 15.59
CA ALA A 43 -22.08 -10.13 14.36
C ALA A 43 -21.32 -9.13 13.47
N VAL A 44 -20.06 -9.44 13.17
CA VAL A 44 -19.24 -8.64 12.25
C VAL A 44 -19.95 -8.57 10.90
N ARG A 45 -20.30 -7.35 10.46
CA ARG A 45 -21.06 -7.16 9.22
C ARG A 45 -20.16 -7.48 8.03
N SER A 46 -20.76 -7.89 6.91
CA SER A 46 -20.01 -8.10 5.66
C SER A 46 -19.20 -6.87 5.26
N MET A 47 -19.77 -5.68 5.46
CA MET A 47 -19.10 -4.41 5.21
C MET A 47 -17.85 -4.24 6.08
N ASP A 48 -17.94 -4.54 7.37
CA ASP A 48 -16.80 -4.38 8.30
C ASP A 48 -15.64 -5.28 7.90
N ARG A 49 -15.92 -6.50 7.43
CA ARG A 49 -14.88 -7.40 6.91
C ARG A 49 -14.18 -6.84 5.68
N ILE A 50 -14.93 -6.25 4.76
CA ILE A 50 -14.38 -5.62 3.55
C ILE A 50 -13.52 -4.41 3.95
N MET A 51 -14.03 -3.56 4.86
CA MET A 51 -13.31 -2.38 5.35
C MET A 51 -12.02 -2.77 6.08
N ALA A 52 -12.08 -3.80 6.94
CA ALA A 52 -10.90 -4.32 7.63
C ALA A 52 -9.87 -4.88 6.64
N ALA A 53 -10.29 -5.64 5.63
CA ALA A 53 -9.40 -6.16 4.60
C ALA A 53 -8.75 -5.03 3.78
N GLN A 54 -9.50 -3.98 3.43
CA GLN A 54 -8.98 -2.82 2.72
C GLN A 54 -7.99 -2.02 3.57
N ALA A 55 -8.31 -1.81 4.86
CA ALA A 55 -7.42 -1.12 5.79
C ALA A 55 -6.11 -1.90 6.00
N ALA A 56 -6.21 -3.23 6.14
CA ALA A 56 -5.05 -4.11 6.27
C ALA A 56 -4.18 -4.12 5.01
N ALA A 57 -4.80 -4.22 3.83
CA ALA A 57 -4.10 -4.14 2.54
C ALA A 57 -3.41 -2.79 2.35
N GLY A 58 -4.11 -1.68 2.60
CA GLY A 58 -3.55 -0.34 2.49
C GLY A 58 -2.42 -0.09 3.48
N ALA A 59 -2.53 -0.59 4.71
CA ALA A 59 -1.45 -0.50 5.68
C ALA A 59 -0.22 -1.31 5.22
N ALA A 60 -0.42 -2.52 4.71
CA ALA A 60 0.64 -3.38 4.22
C ALA A 60 1.34 -2.81 2.96
N ASP A 61 0.60 -2.18 2.06
CA ASP A 61 1.13 -1.54 0.86
C ASP A 61 1.92 -0.26 1.20
N ASP A 62 1.38 0.57 2.10
CA ASP A 62 2.04 1.79 2.55
C ASP A 62 3.34 1.50 3.32
N ALA A 63 3.33 0.47 4.17
CA ALA A 63 4.48 -0.07 4.90
C ALA A 63 5.34 1.00 5.64
N THR A 64 4.80 2.19 5.92
CA THR A 64 5.57 3.33 6.43
C THR A 64 5.08 3.79 7.80
N LEU A 65 5.98 4.07 8.74
CA LEU A 65 5.69 4.71 10.01
C LEU A 65 6.31 6.11 10.08
N LEU A 66 5.42 7.10 10.17
CA LEU A 66 5.71 8.51 10.42
C LEU A 66 6.03 8.80 11.89
N PRO A 67 6.63 9.95 12.22
CA PRO A 67 6.88 10.38 13.60
C PRO A 67 5.64 10.40 14.51
N SER A 68 4.45 10.61 13.96
CA SER A 68 3.16 10.62 14.69
C SER A 68 2.73 9.25 15.22
N HIS A 69 3.35 8.16 14.77
CA HIS A 69 3.11 6.81 15.28
C HIS A 69 3.89 6.50 16.56
N PHE A 70 4.64 7.48 17.06
CA PHE A 70 5.51 7.33 18.22
C PHE A 70 5.17 8.36 19.29
N ASP A 71 5.36 7.96 20.54
CA ASP A 71 5.44 8.86 21.69
C ASP A 71 6.87 8.76 22.25
N GLY A 72 7.67 9.80 21.98
CA GLY A 72 9.12 9.76 22.17
C GLY A 72 9.78 8.64 21.35
N GLU A 73 10.37 7.66 22.04
CA GLU A 73 11.07 6.50 21.47
C GLU A 73 10.18 5.26 21.33
N HIS A 74 8.95 5.31 21.85
CA HIS A 74 8.04 4.16 21.89
C HIS A 74 6.93 4.27 20.86
N LEU A 75 6.40 3.13 20.42
CA LEU A 75 5.17 3.09 19.62
C LEU A 75 4.00 3.53 20.47
N ASN A 76 3.17 4.41 19.93
CA ASN A 76 1.88 4.73 20.52
C ASN A 76 0.78 3.80 19.98
N SER A 77 -0.47 3.98 20.43
CA SER A 77 -1.61 3.16 20.00
C SER A 77 -1.88 3.22 18.49
N LEU A 78 -1.60 4.35 17.84
CA LEU A 78 -1.74 4.49 16.40
C LEU A 78 -0.67 3.66 15.67
N GLY A 79 0.58 3.71 16.14
CA GLY A 79 1.68 2.94 15.58
C GLY A 79 1.48 1.44 15.73
N THR A 80 1.09 0.98 16.92
CA THR A 80 0.79 -0.44 17.14
C THR A 80 -0.41 -0.91 16.32
N GLY A 81 -1.47 -0.10 16.24
CA GLY A 81 -2.63 -0.40 15.39
C GLY A 81 -2.28 -0.50 13.91
N LYS A 82 -1.43 0.39 13.41
CA LYS A 82 -0.97 0.33 12.01
C LYS A 82 -0.11 -0.90 11.74
N LEU A 83 0.83 -1.23 12.64
CA LEU A 83 1.63 -2.46 12.54
C LEU A 83 0.75 -3.71 12.55
N TYR A 84 -0.26 -3.76 13.41
CA TYR A 84 -1.22 -4.85 13.43
C TYR A 84 -1.92 -5.03 12.08
N LEU A 85 -2.39 -3.93 11.48
CA LEU A 85 -3.01 -3.96 10.14
C LEU A 85 -2.02 -4.40 9.06
N MET A 86 -0.76 -3.93 9.11
CA MET A 86 0.28 -4.38 8.18
C MET A 86 0.49 -5.89 8.25
N VAL A 87 0.49 -6.47 9.45
CA VAL A 87 0.63 -7.92 9.67
C VAL A 87 -0.59 -8.68 9.14
N GLN A 88 -1.80 -8.19 9.43
CA GLN A 88 -3.04 -8.80 8.92
C GLN A 88 -3.17 -8.76 7.39
N GLY A 89 -2.68 -7.68 6.77
CA GLY A 89 -2.73 -7.51 5.32
C GLY A 89 -1.83 -8.51 4.58
N ARG A 90 -0.92 -9.18 5.30
CA ARG A 90 -0.05 -10.19 4.71
C ARG A 90 -0.81 -11.48 4.48
N GLY A 91 -0.90 -11.89 3.23
CA GLY A 91 -1.27 -13.26 2.89
C GLY A 91 -0.25 -14.28 3.44
N ALA A 92 -0.73 -15.50 3.70
CA ALA A 92 0.12 -16.63 4.10
C ALA A 92 1.18 -16.91 3.02
N GLY A 93 2.46 -17.00 3.42
CA GLY A 93 3.58 -17.26 2.51
C GLY A 93 4.16 -16.03 1.80
N SER A 94 3.85 -14.83 2.26
CA SER A 94 4.42 -13.58 1.73
C SER A 94 5.93 -13.43 2.01
N GLN A 95 6.59 -12.59 1.21
CA GLN A 95 8.03 -12.26 1.31
C GLN A 95 8.42 -11.73 2.72
N PRO A 96 9.71 -11.49 3.04
CA PRO A 96 10.08 -10.76 4.27
C PRO A 96 9.35 -9.41 4.38
N MET A 97 8.87 -9.04 5.58
CA MET A 97 8.19 -7.76 5.79
C MET A 97 9.22 -6.64 5.85
N VAL A 98 9.01 -5.57 5.09
CA VAL A 98 9.82 -4.35 5.18
C VAL A 98 8.95 -3.25 5.77
N VAL A 99 9.44 -2.59 6.82
CA VAL A 99 8.79 -1.42 7.43
C VAL A 99 9.72 -0.24 7.28
N TYR A 100 9.20 0.85 6.71
CA TYR A 100 9.93 2.09 6.50
C TYR A 100 9.65 3.07 7.64
N LEU A 101 10.68 3.73 8.16
CA LEU A 101 10.56 4.82 9.12
C LEU A 101 10.86 6.13 8.40
N ASP A 102 9.81 6.84 7.99
CA ASP A 102 9.96 8.11 7.27
C ASP A 102 10.27 9.25 8.25
N MET A 103 11.54 9.32 8.63
CA MET A 103 12.10 10.31 9.53
C MET A 103 13.61 10.44 9.28
N PRO A 104 14.22 11.59 9.60
CA PRO A 104 15.65 11.78 9.47
C PRO A 104 16.41 10.78 10.34
N GLU A 105 17.56 10.32 9.84
CA GLU A 105 18.45 9.46 10.60
C GLU A 105 18.97 10.15 11.87
N GLY A 106 19.17 9.36 12.92
CA GLY A 106 19.68 9.86 14.19
C GLY A 106 19.40 8.91 15.36
N PRO A 107 19.83 9.25 16.58
CA PRO A 107 19.65 8.41 17.77
C PRO A 107 18.18 8.04 18.02
N VAL A 108 17.27 9.02 17.87
CA VAL A 108 15.82 8.82 18.05
C VAL A 108 15.26 7.84 17.01
N ALA A 109 15.70 7.94 15.75
CA ALA A 109 15.26 7.02 14.69
C ALA A 109 15.72 5.58 14.96
N GLN A 110 16.94 5.40 15.50
CA GLN A 110 17.44 4.08 15.90
C GLN A 110 16.69 3.50 17.10
N ALA A 111 16.36 4.34 18.10
CA ALA A 111 15.56 3.91 19.25
C ALA A 111 14.15 3.47 18.81
N ARG A 112 13.50 4.23 17.93
CA ARG A 112 12.19 3.89 17.35
C ARG A 112 12.25 2.63 16.49
N ARG A 113 13.31 2.44 15.71
CA ARG A 113 13.57 1.20 14.99
C ARG A 113 13.62 0.01 15.94
N ALA A 114 14.39 0.12 17.02
CA ALA A 114 14.47 -0.94 18.03
C ALA A 114 13.10 -1.22 18.68
N ALA A 115 12.29 -0.19 18.93
CA ALA A 115 10.95 -0.34 19.46
C ALA A 115 10.02 -1.11 18.51
N VAL A 116 10.08 -0.82 17.20
CA VAL A 116 9.30 -1.53 16.17
C VAL A 116 9.75 -2.98 16.05
N GLU A 117 11.06 -3.23 15.98
CA GLU A 117 11.61 -4.58 15.90
C GLU A 117 11.24 -5.40 17.13
N LYS A 118 11.27 -4.80 18.32
CA LYS A 118 10.82 -5.45 19.56
C LYS A 118 9.34 -5.77 19.50
N HIS A 119 8.49 -4.80 19.17
CA HIS A 119 7.04 -5.00 19.11
C HIS A 119 6.66 -6.13 18.16
N LEU A 120 7.24 -6.16 16.96
CA LEU A 120 6.95 -7.20 15.96
C LEU A 120 7.43 -8.59 16.38
N LYS A 121 8.57 -8.69 17.10
CA LYS A 121 9.01 -9.96 17.70
C LYS A 121 8.03 -10.46 18.76
N ASP A 122 7.46 -9.56 19.55
CA ASP A 122 6.56 -9.90 20.64
C ASP A 122 5.15 -10.27 20.12
N THR A 123 4.64 -9.56 19.11
CA THR A 123 3.25 -9.71 18.65
C THR A 123 3.08 -10.61 17.43
N ALA A 124 4.12 -10.80 16.63
CA ALA A 124 4.05 -11.53 15.36
C ALA A 124 5.36 -12.31 15.08
N PRO A 125 5.78 -13.22 15.99
CA PRO A 125 7.02 -13.99 15.85
C PRO A 125 7.05 -14.89 14.60
N GLU A 126 5.89 -15.23 14.04
CA GLU A 126 5.74 -16.02 12.82
C GLU A 126 6.18 -15.29 11.54
N LEU A 127 6.34 -13.96 11.58
CA LEU A 127 6.79 -13.17 10.42
C LEU A 127 8.24 -13.49 10.00
N GLY A 128 8.98 -14.22 10.82
CA GLY A 128 10.36 -14.61 10.53
C GLY A 128 11.27 -13.38 10.39
N LYS A 129 11.76 -13.11 9.18
CA LYS A 129 12.64 -11.97 8.91
C LYS A 129 11.82 -10.71 8.63
N VAL A 130 11.80 -9.79 9.59
CA VAL A 130 11.34 -8.40 9.41
C VAL A 130 12.55 -7.50 9.18
N GLN A 131 12.45 -6.58 8.24
CA GLN A 131 13.45 -5.53 7.99
C GLN A 131 12.83 -4.18 8.31
N VAL A 132 13.49 -3.40 9.16
CA VAL A 132 13.11 -2.01 9.42
C VAL A 132 14.14 -1.11 8.76
N GLN A 133 13.70 -0.29 7.81
CA GLN A 133 14.54 0.61 7.01
C GLN A 133 14.23 2.07 7.39
N LEU A 134 15.25 2.92 7.42
CA LEU A 134 15.07 4.36 7.61
C LEU A 134 14.84 5.03 6.27
N GLY A 135 14.03 6.10 6.28
CA GLY A 135 13.65 6.86 5.09
C GLY A 135 12.26 6.50 4.55
N ALA A 136 11.85 7.25 3.53
CA ALA A 136 10.56 7.08 2.88
C ALA A 136 10.48 5.76 2.11
N ASN A 137 9.29 5.15 2.08
CA ASN A 137 9.03 3.99 1.22
C ASN A 137 9.08 4.43 -0.25
N PRO A 138 9.99 3.87 -1.08
CA PRO A 138 10.09 4.22 -2.50
C PRO A 138 8.82 3.86 -3.30
N ALA A 139 8.00 2.94 -2.80
CA ALA A 139 6.73 2.55 -3.41
C ALA A 139 5.55 3.44 -2.99
N ALA A 140 5.70 4.30 -1.97
CA ALA A 140 4.62 5.18 -1.49
C ALA A 140 4.37 6.40 -2.40
N GLY A 141 5.07 6.52 -3.53
CA GLY A 141 4.81 7.55 -4.53
C GLY A 141 3.50 7.31 -5.29
N ALA A 142 2.84 8.39 -5.71
CA ALA A 142 1.62 8.27 -6.51
C ALA A 142 1.94 7.66 -7.89
N TYR A 143 1.21 6.60 -8.28
CA TYR A 143 1.32 5.98 -9.61
C TYR A 143 1.12 6.98 -10.78
N ALA A 144 0.35 8.04 -10.53
CA ALA A 144 0.11 9.10 -11.50
C ALA A 144 1.23 10.15 -11.56
N ALA A 145 2.13 10.20 -10.58
CA ALA A 145 3.18 11.22 -10.52
C ALA A 145 4.07 11.25 -11.78
N PRO A 146 4.52 10.11 -12.36
CA PRO A 146 5.28 10.13 -13.61
C PRO A 146 4.48 10.65 -14.81
N ILE A 147 3.16 10.42 -14.84
CA ILE A 147 2.27 10.83 -15.93
C ILE A 147 2.00 12.34 -15.84
N ILE A 148 1.79 12.84 -14.62
CA ILE A 148 1.57 14.26 -14.35
C ILE A 148 2.86 15.03 -14.58
N ALA A 149 4.02 14.53 -14.11
CA ALA A 149 5.31 15.21 -14.26
C ALA A 149 5.67 15.54 -15.72
N ARG A 150 5.20 14.73 -16.68
CA ARG A 150 5.43 14.91 -18.13
C ARG A 150 4.34 15.72 -18.83
N GLN A 151 3.42 16.35 -18.09
CA GLN A 151 2.47 17.27 -18.70
C GLN A 151 3.13 18.64 -18.90
N ASN A 152 2.98 19.21 -20.09
CA ASN A 152 3.55 20.53 -20.44
C ASN A 152 3.20 21.66 -19.46
N LYS A 153 2.15 21.51 -18.63
CA LYS A 153 1.74 22.50 -17.62
C LYS A 153 2.51 22.41 -16.31
N THR A 154 3.20 21.30 -16.05
CA THR A 154 3.98 21.05 -14.81
C THR A 154 5.48 20.97 -15.08
N GLU A 155 5.89 20.95 -16.34
CA GLU A 155 7.28 21.13 -16.73
C GLU A 155 7.64 22.62 -16.61
N SER A 156 8.51 22.95 -15.65
CA SER A 156 9.12 24.28 -15.57
C SER A 156 10.02 24.48 -16.79
N THR A 157 9.47 25.06 -17.85
CA THR A 157 10.27 25.64 -18.94
C THR A 157 10.92 26.91 -18.42
N ALA A 158 12.05 26.76 -17.74
CA ALA A 158 12.87 27.88 -17.30
C ALA A 158 13.33 28.76 -18.50
N ASP A 159 13.27 28.24 -19.72
CA ASP A 159 13.73 28.89 -20.96
C ASP A 159 12.67 29.64 -21.79
N GLN A 160 11.37 29.61 -21.46
CA GLN A 160 10.34 30.28 -22.30
C GLN A 160 9.93 31.69 -21.81
N ARG A 161 10.68 32.29 -20.90
CA ARG A 161 10.43 33.66 -20.39
C ARG A 161 11.16 34.78 -21.15
N ASP A 162 11.92 34.46 -22.19
CA ASP A 162 12.65 35.48 -22.99
C ASP A 162 11.99 35.86 -24.32
N GLN A 163 10.87 35.25 -24.71
CA GLN A 163 10.21 35.51 -26.00
C GLN A 163 8.74 35.94 -25.93
N ARG A 164 8.22 36.33 -24.76
CA ARG A 164 6.98 37.12 -24.73
C ARG A 164 7.34 38.58 -24.91
N GLU A 165 7.56 38.94 -26.18
CA GLU A 165 7.52 40.32 -26.65
C GLU A 165 6.32 41.04 -26.03
N GLN A 166 6.63 42.14 -25.35
CA GLN A 166 5.66 43.05 -24.78
C GLN A 166 4.74 43.57 -25.89
N PRO A 167 3.40 43.52 -25.76
CA PRO A 167 2.54 44.28 -26.65
C PRO A 167 2.84 45.77 -26.44
N SER A 168 3.55 46.35 -27.41
CA SER A 168 3.83 47.78 -27.52
C SER A 168 2.50 48.53 -27.67
N TYR A 169 2.00 49.07 -26.56
CA TYR A 169 0.86 49.97 -26.57
C TYR A 169 1.30 51.30 -27.21
N LYS A 170 0.93 51.52 -28.47
CA LYS A 170 1.06 52.84 -29.08
C LYS A 170 0.15 53.82 -28.33
N ALA A 171 0.76 54.74 -27.60
CA ALA A 171 0.08 55.91 -27.07
C ALA A 171 -0.53 56.69 -28.25
N GLY A 172 -1.86 56.78 -28.29
CA GLY A 172 -2.58 57.62 -29.23
C GLY A 172 -2.26 59.08 -28.93
N ASP A 173 -1.62 59.72 -29.88
CA ASP A 173 -1.37 61.16 -29.98
C ASP A 173 -2.72 61.91 -29.94
N GLY A 174 -2.95 62.64 -28.86
CA GLY A 174 -4.12 63.49 -28.67
C GLY A 174 -3.96 64.78 -29.46
N THR A 175 -4.48 64.80 -30.70
CA THR A 175 -4.57 66.03 -31.47
C THR A 175 -5.71 66.89 -30.94
N GLN A 176 -5.32 68.03 -30.36
CA GLN A 176 -6.16 69.04 -29.73
C GLN A 176 -6.88 69.86 -30.80
N GLY A 177 -8.19 69.65 -30.95
CA GLY A 177 -9.08 70.42 -31.82
C GLY A 177 -9.76 71.56 -31.04
N ARG A 178 -9.67 72.77 -31.62
CA ARG A 178 -10.16 74.05 -31.11
C ARG A 178 -11.64 74.27 -31.41
#